data_AF-A0A939ISD2-F1
#
_entry.id   AF-A0A939ISD2-F1
#
_cell.length_a   1.000
_cell.length_b   1.000
_cell.length_c   1.000
_cell.angle_alpha   90.00
_cell.angle_beta   90.00
_cell.angle_gamma   90.00
#
_symmetry.space_group_name_H-M   'P 1'
#
loop_
_entity.id
_entity.type
_entity.pdbx_description
1 polymer ?
#
loop_
_entity_poly.entity_id
_entity_poly.type
_entity_poly.pdbx_seq_one_letter_code
_entity_poly.pdbx_strand_id
1 'polypeptide(L)'
;MKALIFALSLIMPTSLFAQTPALDDYQVKNLDKAQIRQSDILPYLEQVKQDPLFSTTEIGRSYENRPVYRIQVGQGPLKVMMWSQMHGDESTATPALFDLIERIRRDEDWRESWQDEISLILIPMLNPDGAELAQRHNAQGIDINRDAKDLQTPEGRILMAQAKEIQPDIGFNLHDQSRFYSAGNTDKTATISLLAPAFDEAKSISDQRKRAMQLIGILKQVGDEMIPGHLGRYDDTYAERAFGDTLAGMGISTILIESGAYPGDINRQVARKVNLAMLGRAIDSLVTKSYQKLDLAPYQSIPMNERNAFRDVVISDLRVVDKEHRYLVDLALDLDLPEAQQVQIDEIGDLSPFPAFFRFDAGQWQFQPAKGMKLEGPLPLTRDKYLELLGKGVGYFEGDETLLELKTDLPVAVNPGKLPTLRPLRNQQAVFFLKHEDGRRIAVIQGILVDLTSGKRLNQYST
;
A
#
# COMPACT_ATOMS: atom_id res chain seq x y z
N MET A 1 31.75 -1.51 -69.23
CA MET A 1 31.11 -1.17 -67.93
C MET A 1 29.89 -2.05 -67.73
N LYS A 2 29.94 -3.04 -66.85
CA LYS A 2 28.78 -3.72 -66.28
C LYS A 2 28.99 -3.71 -64.77
N ALA A 3 28.22 -2.88 -64.06
CA ALA A 3 28.28 -2.77 -62.61
C ALA A 3 27.41 -3.88 -62.00
N LEU A 4 28.01 -4.72 -61.17
CA LEU A 4 27.34 -5.67 -60.30
C LEU A 4 26.72 -4.90 -59.13
N ILE A 5 25.40 -4.98 -58.96
CA ILE A 5 24.70 -4.46 -57.79
C ILE A 5 24.65 -5.59 -56.76
N PHE A 6 25.40 -5.45 -55.66
CA PHE A 6 25.26 -6.28 -54.47
C PHE A 6 24.12 -5.70 -53.62
N ALA A 7 23.02 -6.44 -53.50
CA ALA A 7 21.96 -6.12 -52.55
C ALA A 7 22.41 -6.61 -51.16
N LEU A 8 22.76 -5.65 -50.29
CA LEU A 8 23.05 -5.92 -48.88
C LEU A 8 21.69 -6.04 -48.15
N SER A 9 21.24 -7.26 -47.87
CA SER A 9 20.08 -7.49 -47.01
C SER A 9 20.48 -7.20 -45.55
N LEU A 10 20.02 -6.06 -45.02
CA LEU A 10 20.05 -5.79 -43.58
C LEU A 10 19.16 -6.82 -42.88
N ILE A 11 19.78 -7.77 -42.18
CA ILE A 11 19.08 -8.58 -41.18
C ILE A 11 19.01 -7.71 -39.92
N MET A 12 17.87 -7.05 -39.73
CA MET A 12 17.51 -6.47 -38.43
C MET A 12 17.40 -7.63 -37.43
N PRO A 13 18.07 -7.58 -36.26
CA PRO A 13 17.80 -8.54 -35.22
C PRO A 13 16.38 -8.24 -34.72
N THR A 14 15.42 -9.10 -35.06
CA THR A 14 14.14 -9.14 -34.37
C THR A 14 14.46 -9.48 -32.92
N SER A 15 14.42 -8.47 -32.07
CA SER A 15 14.40 -8.66 -30.62
C SER A 15 13.21 -9.56 -30.30
N LEU A 16 13.48 -10.83 -29.99
CA LEU A 16 12.53 -11.69 -29.29
C LEU A 16 12.39 -11.15 -27.85
N PHE A 17 11.69 -10.04 -27.70
CA PHE A 17 10.93 -9.83 -26.48
C PHE A 17 9.61 -10.55 -26.73
N ALA A 18 9.45 -11.74 -26.14
CA ALA A 18 8.12 -12.29 -25.96
C ALA A 18 7.25 -11.16 -25.40
N GLN A 19 6.11 -10.87 -26.06
CA GLN A 19 5.16 -9.89 -25.53
C GLN A 19 4.87 -10.29 -24.09
N THR A 20 5.15 -9.40 -23.14
CA THR A 20 4.81 -9.68 -21.75
C THR A 20 3.29 -9.84 -21.71
N PRO A 21 2.77 -11.01 -21.27
CA PRO A 21 1.34 -11.22 -21.23
C PRO A 21 0.68 -10.14 -20.37
N ALA A 22 -0.57 -9.79 -20.71
CA ALA A 22 -1.27 -8.73 -20.00
C ALA A 22 -1.43 -9.16 -18.53
N LEU A 23 -0.88 -8.38 -17.60
CA LEU A 23 -0.84 -8.73 -16.16
C LEU A 23 -2.23 -9.00 -15.58
N ASP A 24 -3.25 -8.36 -16.15
CA ASP A 24 -4.66 -8.52 -15.78
C ASP A 24 -5.19 -9.95 -16.06
N ASP A 25 -4.55 -10.69 -16.96
CA ASP A 25 -4.95 -12.06 -17.27
C ASP A 25 -4.72 -13.02 -16.09
N TYR A 26 -3.82 -12.69 -15.17
CA TYR A 26 -3.47 -13.52 -14.02
C TYR A 26 -4.07 -13.02 -12.71
N GLN A 27 -4.81 -11.91 -12.74
CA GLN A 27 -5.37 -11.33 -11.53
C GLN A 27 -6.39 -12.27 -10.89
N VAL A 28 -6.11 -12.69 -9.65
CA VAL A 28 -7.02 -13.47 -8.83
C VAL A 28 -8.18 -12.57 -8.38
N LYS A 29 -9.39 -12.98 -8.74
CA LYS A 29 -10.64 -12.27 -8.45
C LYS A 29 -10.87 -12.16 -6.94
N ASN A 30 -11.77 -11.27 -6.51
CA ASN A 30 -12.19 -11.13 -5.11
C ASN A 30 -11.10 -10.78 -4.08
N LEU A 31 -9.86 -10.50 -4.51
CA LEU A 31 -8.76 -10.00 -3.67
C LEU A 31 -8.49 -8.50 -3.87
N ASP A 32 -9.39 -7.79 -4.56
CA ASP A 32 -9.40 -6.33 -4.61
C ASP A 32 -10.06 -5.79 -3.33
N LYS A 33 -9.26 -5.74 -2.25
CA LYS A 33 -9.70 -5.36 -0.89
C LYS A 33 -8.61 -4.56 -0.19
N ALA A 34 -9.02 -3.64 0.69
CA ALA A 34 -8.11 -2.88 1.52
C ALA A 34 -7.41 -3.75 2.58
N GLN A 35 -8.14 -4.71 3.15
CA GLN A 35 -7.62 -5.68 4.12
C GLN A 35 -7.85 -7.10 3.58
N ILE A 36 -6.77 -7.87 3.50
CA ILE A 36 -6.79 -9.29 3.15
C ILE A 36 -6.67 -10.09 4.44
N ARG A 37 -7.65 -10.94 4.69
CA ARG A 37 -7.67 -11.87 5.83
C ARG A 37 -7.35 -13.28 5.36
N GLN A 38 -7.07 -14.17 6.31
CA GLN A 38 -6.81 -15.56 5.98
C GLN A 38 -8.01 -16.20 5.24
N SER A 39 -9.24 -15.88 5.67
CA SER A 39 -10.48 -16.35 5.05
C SER A 39 -10.61 -15.96 3.56
N ASP A 40 -10.02 -14.84 3.15
CA ASP A 40 -10.04 -14.38 1.76
C ASP A 40 -9.15 -15.23 0.85
N ILE A 41 -8.03 -15.72 1.37
CA ILE A 41 -7.05 -16.50 0.59
C ILE A 41 -7.28 -18.01 0.67
N LEU A 42 -8.02 -18.50 1.67
CA LEU A 42 -8.28 -19.94 1.86
C LEU A 42 -8.84 -20.62 0.58
N PRO A 43 -9.84 -20.08 -0.14
CA PRO A 43 -10.36 -20.72 -1.34
C PRO A 43 -9.29 -20.92 -2.44
N TYR A 44 -8.37 -19.98 -2.58
CA TYR A 44 -7.27 -20.06 -3.55
C TYR A 44 -6.17 -21.01 -3.08
N LEU A 45 -5.85 -20.97 -1.78
CA LEU A 45 -4.89 -21.90 -1.18
C LEU A 45 -5.34 -23.36 -1.31
N GLU A 46 -6.64 -23.65 -1.13
CA GLU A 46 -7.17 -25.01 -1.31
C GLU A 46 -7.05 -25.49 -2.77
N GLN A 47 -7.21 -24.59 -3.75
CA GLN A 47 -6.95 -24.92 -5.15
C GLN A 47 -5.47 -25.24 -5.38
N VAL A 48 -4.56 -24.44 -4.81
CA VAL A 48 -3.11 -24.67 -4.91
C VAL A 48 -2.70 -25.98 -4.25
N LYS A 49 -3.29 -26.36 -3.11
CA LYS A 49 -3.03 -27.65 -2.43
C LYS A 49 -3.40 -28.86 -3.28
N GLN A 50 -4.40 -28.73 -4.14
CA GLN A 50 -4.88 -29.82 -5.01
C GLN A 50 -4.11 -29.90 -6.34
N ASP A 51 -3.35 -28.86 -6.67
CA ASP A 51 -2.61 -28.74 -7.92
C ASP A 51 -1.23 -29.40 -7.77
N PRO A 52 -0.93 -30.47 -8.52
CA PRO A 52 0.34 -31.21 -8.40
C PRO A 52 1.56 -30.38 -8.82
N LEU A 53 1.36 -29.24 -9.47
CA LEU A 53 2.44 -28.32 -9.80
C LEU A 53 3.08 -27.69 -8.55
N PHE A 54 2.32 -27.59 -7.45
CA PHE A 54 2.74 -26.90 -6.24
C PHE A 54 2.83 -27.86 -5.06
N SER A 55 3.91 -27.74 -4.29
CA SER A 55 4.01 -28.37 -2.96
C SER A 55 3.58 -27.38 -1.90
N THR A 56 2.42 -27.60 -1.28
CA THR A 56 1.92 -26.75 -0.19
C THR A 56 2.08 -27.45 1.16
N THR A 57 2.71 -26.78 2.12
CA THR A 57 2.99 -27.34 3.45
C THR A 57 2.58 -26.35 4.55
N GLU A 58 1.90 -26.84 5.59
CA GLU A 58 1.74 -26.07 6.84
C GLU A 58 3.08 -26.08 7.58
N ILE A 59 3.73 -24.91 7.68
CA ILE A 59 5.07 -24.76 8.25
C ILE A 59 5.05 -24.34 9.73
N GLY A 60 3.86 -24.12 10.28
CA GLY A 60 3.64 -23.75 11.67
C GLY A 60 2.29 -23.08 11.83
N ARG A 61 2.08 -22.52 13.02
CA ARG A 61 0.86 -21.79 13.38
C ARG A 61 1.19 -20.50 14.13
N SER A 62 0.34 -19.50 13.96
CA SER A 62 0.38 -18.23 14.67
C SER A 62 0.10 -18.37 16.16
N TYR A 63 0.18 -17.27 16.90
CA TYR A 63 -0.11 -17.24 18.34
C TYR A 63 -1.53 -17.73 18.67
N GLU A 64 -2.54 -17.30 17.91
CA GLU A 64 -3.92 -17.77 18.03
C GLU A 64 -4.21 -19.06 17.25
N ASN A 65 -3.17 -19.83 16.92
CA ASN A 65 -3.28 -21.17 16.34
C ASN A 65 -3.87 -21.20 14.91
N ARG A 66 -3.73 -20.10 14.14
CA ARG A 66 -4.05 -20.07 12.71
C ARG A 66 -2.88 -20.63 11.90
N PRO A 67 -3.12 -21.46 10.87
CA PRO A 67 -2.04 -22.10 10.11
C PRO A 67 -1.27 -21.11 9.24
N VAL A 68 0.05 -21.32 9.14
CA VAL A 68 0.94 -20.60 8.21
C VAL A 68 1.43 -21.57 7.15
N TYR A 69 1.31 -21.19 5.88
CA TYR A 69 1.59 -22.07 4.75
C TYR A 69 2.78 -21.60 3.92
N ARG A 70 3.56 -22.58 3.47
CA ARG A 70 4.57 -22.46 2.42
C ARG A 70 4.06 -23.11 1.15
N ILE A 71 4.26 -22.45 0.02
CA ILE A 71 4.00 -22.98 -1.32
C ILE A 71 5.33 -23.03 -2.07
N GLN A 72 5.67 -24.16 -2.67
CA GLN A 72 6.90 -24.35 -3.42
C GLN A 72 6.60 -24.83 -4.85
N VAL A 73 7.36 -24.33 -5.81
CA VAL A 73 7.32 -24.73 -7.22
C VAL A 73 8.71 -24.61 -7.85
N GLY A 74 8.99 -25.45 -8.85
CA GLY A 74 10.32 -25.58 -9.44
C GLY A 74 11.26 -26.43 -8.59
N GLN A 75 12.38 -26.81 -9.18
CA GLN A 75 13.34 -27.78 -8.64
C GLN A 75 14.79 -27.36 -8.88
N GLY A 76 15.02 -26.14 -9.37
CA GLY A 76 16.35 -25.66 -9.68
C GLY A 76 17.18 -25.28 -8.46
N PRO A 77 18.51 -25.18 -8.64
CA PRO A 77 19.45 -24.96 -7.54
C PRO A 77 19.37 -23.57 -6.92
N LEU A 78 18.94 -22.55 -7.67
CA LEU A 78 18.80 -21.20 -7.15
C LEU A 78 17.51 -21.10 -6.32
N LYS A 79 17.63 -20.76 -5.04
CA LYS A 79 16.49 -20.70 -4.13
C LYS A 79 16.02 -19.26 -3.95
N VAL A 80 14.75 -19.00 -4.26
CA VAL A 80 14.13 -17.68 -4.10
C VAL A 80 12.99 -17.79 -3.10
N MET A 81 13.10 -17.06 -1.99
CA MET A 81 12.06 -17.01 -0.96
C MET A 81 11.33 -15.67 -1.02
N MET A 82 10.00 -15.69 -1.02
CA MET A 82 9.14 -14.50 -1.01
C MET A 82 8.15 -14.63 0.14
N TRP A 83 8.03 -13.60 0.97
CA TRP A 83 7.06 -13.57 2.05
C TRP A 83 6.34 -12.23 2.10
N SER A 84 5.07 -12.27 2.51
CA SER A 84 4.23 -11.08 2.63
C SER A 84 3.43 -11.09 3.93
N GLN A 85 2.88 -9.92 4.25
CA GLN A 85 1.93 -9.70 5.34
C GLN A 85 2.46 -10.23 6.68
N MET A 86 3.73 -9.93 6.96
CA MET A 86 4.31 -10.09 8.30
C MET A 86 3.79 -9.01 9.27
N HIS A 87 3.46 -7.84 8.73
CA HIS A 87 2.52 -6.93 9.35
C HIS A 87 1.13 -7.21 8.80
N GLY A 88 0.15 -7.33 9.68
CA GLY A 88 -1.18 -7.81 9.31
C GLY A 88 -1.98 -6.85 8.45
N ASP A 89 -1.76 -5.54 8.60
CA ASP A 89 -2.38 -4.44 7.87
C ASP A 89 -1.76 -4.15 6.48
N GLU A 90 -0.72 -4.90 6.10
CA GLU A 90 0.03 -4.70 4.85
C GLU A 90 -0.37 -5.75 3.81
N SER A 91 -1.55 -5.54 3.22
CA SER A 91 -2.26 -6.57 2.44
C SER A 91 -1.82 -6.71 0.99
N THR A 92 -1.14 -5.73 0.38
CA THR A 92 -1.05 -5.61 -1.09
C THR A 92 -0.29 -6.76 -1.76
N ALA A 93 0.78 -7.22 -1.13
CA ALA A 93 1.66 -8.22 -1.72
C ALA A 93 1.07 -9.64 -1.70
N THR A 94 0.18 -9.95 -0.75
CA THR A 94 -0.43 -11.28 -0.65
C THR A 94 -1.25 -11.64 -1.90
N PRO A 95 -2.17 -10.79 -2.39
CA PRO A 95 -2.82 -10.98 -3.69
C PRO A 95 -1.84 -11.04 -4.86
N ALA A 96 -0.76 -10.24 -4.86
CA ALA A 96 0.23 -10.28 -5.93
C ALA A 96 0.98 -11.63 -6.00
N LEU A 97 1.23 -12.28 -4.86
CA LEU A 97 1.79 -13.63 -4.82
C LEU A 97 0.80 -14.67 -5.38
N PHE A 98 -0.51 -14.51 -5.14
CA PHE A 98 -1.52 -15.36 -5.75
C PHE A 98 -1.66 -15.12 -7.27
N ASP A 99 -1.51 -13.88 -7.73
CA ASP A 99 -1.44 -13.59 -9.17
C ASP A 99 -0.21 -14.23 -9.81
N LEU A 100 0.92 -14.25 -9.10
CA LEU A 100 2.13 -14.92 -9.55
C LEU A 100 1.90 -16.43 -9.65
N ILE A 101 1.28 -17.05 -8.66
CA ILE A 101 0.88 -18.47 -8.71
C ILE A 101 -0.02 -18.76 -9.91
N GLU A 102 -0.99 -17.89 -10.20
CA GLU A 102 -1.89 -18.04 -11.35
C GLU A 102 -1.14 -17.90 -12.69
N ARG A 103 -0.18 -16.98 -12.78
CA ARG A 103 0.74 -16.91 -13.92
C ARG A 103 1.54 -18.18 -14.09
N ILE A 104 2.15 -18.68 -13.02
CA ILE A 104 2.92 -19.94 -13.04
C ILE A 104 2.04 -21.10 -13.54
N ARG A 105 0.79 -21.17 -13.10
CA ARG A 105 -0.15 -22.21 -13.53
C ARG A 105 -0.49 -22.14 -15.02
N ARG A 106 -0.73 -20.94 -15.55
CA ARG A 106 -1.30 -20.73 -16.90
C ARG A 106 -0.30 -20.47 -18.01
N ASP A 107 0.85 -19.91 -17.68
CA ASP A 107 1.91 -19.56 -18.63
C ASP A 107 2.99 -20.65 -18.60
N GLU A 108 2.71 -21.76 -19.29
CA GLU A 108 3.57 -22.94 -19.32
C GLU A 108 4.93 -22.66 -19.94
N ASP A 109 4.98 -21.97 -21.08
CA ASP A 109 6.25 -21.60 -21.74
C ASP A 109 7.14 -20.76 -20.82
N TRP A 110 6.55 -19.76 -20.14
CA TRP A 110 7.30 -18.96 -19.17
C TRP A 110 7.77 -19.80 -17.99
N ARG A 111 6.92 -20.65 -17.42
CA ARG A 111 7.28 -21.54 -16.30
C ARG A 111 8.41 -22.49 -16.67
N GLU A 112 8.33 -23.16 -17.82
CA GLU A 112 9.36 -24.07 -18.31
C GLU A 112 10.71 -23.38 -18.52
N SER A 113 10.71 -22.09 -18.82
CA SER A 113 11.95 -21.32 -18.99
C SER A 113 12.78 -21.14 -17.71
N TRP A 114 12.20 -21.37 -16.51
CA TRP A 114 12.91 -21.13 -15.24
C TRP A 114 12.78 -22.25 -14.19
N GLN A 115 11.80 -23.15 -14.28
CA GLN A 115 11.48 -24.10 -13.20
C GLN A 115 12.61 -25.11 -12.87
N ASP A 116 13.51 -25.37 -13.80
CA ASP A 116 14.69 -26.24 -13.58
C ASP A 116 15.93 -25.46 -13.08
N GLU A 117 15.87 -24.12 -13.11
CA GLU A 117 16.96 -23.23 -12.65
C GLU A 117 16.65 -22.63 -11.28
N ILE A 118 15.36 -22.45 -10.95
CA ILE A 118 14.90 -21.83 -9.71
C ILE A 118 13.95 -22.75 -8.94
N SER A 119 14.21 -22.87 -7.63
CA SER A 119 13.22 -23.30 -6.65
C SER A 119 12.59 -22.07 -6.02
N LEU A 120 11.31 -21.85 -6.27
CA LEU A 120 10.55 -20.71 -5.75
C LEU A 120 9.76 -21.12 -4.50
N ILE A 121 9.93 -20.38 -3.41
CA ILE A 121 9.29 -20.60 -2.11
C ILE A 121 8.49 -19.38 -1.72
N LEU A 122 7.19 -19.53 -1.55
CA LEU A 122 6.25 -18.47 -1.22
C LEU A 122 5.65 -18.70 0.18
N ILE A 123 5.61 -17.65 1.00
CA ILE A 123 4.88 -17.61 2.28
C ILE A 123 3.85 -16.46 2.17
N PRO A 124 2.64 -16.73 1.65
CA PRO A 124 1.70 -15.66 1.28
C PRO A 124 1.09 -14.87 2.44
N MET A 125 1.15 -15.38 3.67
CA MET A 125 0.64 -14.67 4.84
C MET A 125 1.36 -15.19 6.08
N LEU A 126 2.34 -14.42 6.57
CA LEU A 126 3.12 -14.81 7.74
C LEU A 126 2.39 -14.52 9.06
N ASN A 127 1.64 -13.42 9.14
CA ASN A 127 0.93 -12.97 10.33
C ASN A 127 -0.60 -13.00 10.13
N PRO A 128 -1.22 -14.20 10.11
CA PRO A 128 -2.67 -14.32 9.94
C PRO A 128 -3.46 -13.74 11.12
N ASP A 129 -2.85 -13.58 12.29
CA ASP A 129 -3.50 -12.99 13.47
C ASP A 129 -3.63 -11.47 13.33
N GLY A 130 -2.54 -10.79 12.97
CA GLY A 130 -2.58 -9.36 12.66
C GLY A 130 -3.49 -9.07 11.47
N ALA A 131 -3.52 -9.97 10.47
CA ALA A 131 -4.39 -9.85 9.31
C ALA A 131 -5.88 -9.83 9.68
N GLU A 132 -6.30 -10.70 10.60
CA GLU A 132 -7.67 -10.77 11.06
C GLU A 132 -8.09 -9.48 11.77
N LEU A 133 -7.16 -8.94 12.57
CA LEU A 133 -7.31 -7.72 13.36
C LEU A 133 -7.02 -6.43 12.58
N ALA A 134 -6.67 -6.51 11.28
CA ALA A 134 -6.28 -5.38 10.44
C ALA A 134 -5.22 -4.48 11.09
N GLN A 135 -4.21 -5.08 11.72
CA GLN A 135 -3.19 -4.37 12.48
C GLN A 135 -1.77 -4.82 12.12
N ARG A 136 -0.81 -3.91 12.32
CA ARG A 136 0.61 -4.19 12.14
C ARG A 136 1.16 -5.36 12.97
N HIS A 137 0.78 -5.45 14.24
CA HIS A 137 1.38 -6.38 15.20
C HIS A 137 0.71 -7.76 15.13
N ASN A 138 1.36 -8.82 15.62
CA ASN A 138 0.67 -10.10 15.83
C ASN A 138 -0.30 -10.03 17.02
N ALA A 139 -1.03 -11.11 17.33
CA ALA A 139 -1.97 -11.13 18.46
C ALA A 139 -1.32 -10.91 19.85
N GLN A 140 0.01 -11.09 19.98
CA GLN A 140 0.74 -10.77 21.21
C GLN A 140 1.04 -9.27 21.35
N GLY A 141 0.72 -8.45 20.34
CA GLY A 141 1.08 -7.04 20.30
C GLY A 141 2.55 -6.79 19.94
N ILE A 142 3.27 -7.79 19.41
CA ILE A 142 4.67 -7.68 19.03
C ILE A 142 4.78 -7.41 17.52
N ASP A 143 5.65 -6.47 17.14
CA ASP A 143 6.00 -6.24 15.74
C ASP A 143 7.00 -7.35 15.34
N ILE A 144 6.54 -8.28 14.50
CA ILE A 144 7.36 -9.42 14.04
C ILE A 144 8.62 -8.91 13.35
N ASN A 145 8.56 -7.81 12.61
CA ASN A 145 9.72 -7.19 11.95
C ASN A 145 10.61 -6.39 12.91
N ARG A 146 10.43 -6.56 14.22
CA ARG A 146 11.32 -6.07 15.29
C ARG A 146 11.77 -7.19 16.23
N ASP A 147 11.46 -8.43 15.89
CA ASP A 147 11.66 -9.63 16.71
C ASP A 147 12.62 -10.64 16.05
N ALA A 148 13.37 -10.26 15.01
CA ALA A 148 14.25 -11.18 14.28
C ALA A 148 15.42 -11.72 15.13
N LYS A 149 15.78 -11.00 16.20
CA LYS A 149 16.86 -11.36 17.14
C LYS A 149 16.37 -12.26 18.28
N ASP A 150 15.27 -11.89 18.91
CA ASP A 150 14.77 -12.55 20.13
C ASP A 150 13.78 -13.67 19.81
N LEU A 151 13.10 -13.62 18.66
CA LEU A 151 12.20 -14.66 18.14
C LEU A 151 11.11 -15.06 19.15
N GLN A 152 10.53 -14.07 19.83
CA GLN A 152 9.46 -14.27 20.81
C GLN A 152 8.14 -14.68 20.15
N THR A 153 7.87 -14.17 18.96
CA THR A 153 6.68 -14.48 18.16
C THR A 153 6.79 -15.87 17.51
N PRO A 154 5.72 -16.69 17.51
CA PRO A 154 5.72 -17.95 16.77
C PRO A 154 5.90 -17.70 15.26
N GLU A 155 5.35 -16.61 14.72
CA GLU A 155 5.49 -16.22 13.32
C GLU A 155 6.95 -15.88 12.97
N GLY A 156 7.64 -15.11 13.81
CA GLY A 156 9.07 -14.82 13.64
C GLY A 156 9.93 -16.08 13.70
N ARG A 157 9.62 -17.01 14.63
CA ARG A 157 10.29 -18.33 14.69
C ARG A 157 10.07 -19.15 13.42
N ILE A 158 8.86 -19.15 12.87
CA ILE A 158 8.54 -19.82 11.61
C ILE A 158 9.40 -19.27 10.47
N LEU A 159 9.42 -17.94 10.26
CA LEU A 159 10.19 -17.34 9.18
C LEU A 159 11.70 -17.59 9.33
N MET A 160 12.25 -17.44 10.54
CA MET A 160 13.66 -17.72 10.79
C MET A 160 14.01 -19.19 10.58
N ALA A 161 13.14 -20.12 10.98
CA ALA A 161 13.34 -21.55 10.73
C ALA A 161 13.37 -21.85 9.23
N GLN A 162 12.44 -21.27 8.45
CA GLN A 162 12.41 -21.42 7.00
C GLN A 162 13.67 -20.84 6.34
N ALA A 163 14.13 -19.66 6.75
CA ALA A 163 15.37 -19.08 6.23
C ALA A 163 16.60 -19.98 6.51
N LYS A 164 16.68 -20.58 7.70
CA LYS A 164 17.77 -21.50 8.09
C LYS A 164 17.70 -22.85 7.37
N GLU A 165 16.50 -23.40 7.18
CA GLU A 165 16.27 -24.68 6.50
C GLU A 165 16.54 -24.56 4.99
N ILE A 166 15.96 -23.54 4.36
CA ILE A 166 16.01 -23.35 2.92
C ILE A 166 17.39 -22.82 2.50
N GLN A 167 17.95 -21.89 3.28
CA GLN A 167 19.13 -21.10 2.92
C GLN A 167 18.96 -20.45 1.53
N PRO A 168 17.98 -19.54 1.37
CA PRO A 168 17.67 -18.97 0.07
C PRO A 168 18.82 -18.08 -0.45
N ASP A 169 19.02 -18.07 -1.76
CA ASP A 169 19.96 -17.15 -2.40
C ASP A 169 19.40 -15.72 -2.42
N ILE A 170 18.10 -15.60 -2.68
CA ILE A 170 17.38 -14.34 -2.82
C ILE A 170 16.17 -14.35 -1.87
N GLY A 171 15.94 -13.23 -1.19
CA GLY A 171 14.78 -13.02 -0.32
C GLY A 171 13.99 -11.79 -0.74
N PHE A 172 12.69 -11.92 -1.02
CA PHE A 172 11.79 -10.79 -1.22
C PHE A 172 10.96 -10.55 0.04
N ASN A 173 11.26 -9.44 0.71
CA ASN A 173 10.51 -8.93 1.83
C ASN A 173 9.42 -7.99 1.31
N LEU A 174 8.16 -8.41 1.36
CA LEU A 174 7.05 -7.70 0.74
C LEU A 174 6.16 -7.03 1.79
N HIS A 175 6.08 -5.71 1.72
CA HIS A 175 5.43 -4.85 2.71
C HIS A 175 4.52 -3.79 2.04
N ASP A 176 3.76 -3.08 2.85
CA ASP A 176 3.07 -1.85 2.47
C ASP A 176 3.63 -0.67 3.27
N GLN A 177 3.57 0.52 2.67
CA GLN A 177 3.92 1.78 3.32
C GLN A 177 2.73 2.73 3.39
N SER A 178 2.86 3.76 4.24
CA SER A 178 1.86 4.81 4.36
C SER A 178 1.59 5.48 3.00
N ARG A 179 0.34 5.88 2.77
CA ARG A 179 -0.05 6.68 1.60
C ARG A 179 0.63 8.06 1.57
N PHE A 180 1.22 8.51 2.67
CA PHE A 180 1.86 9.82 2.78
C PHE A 180 3.33 9.88 2.36
N TYR A 181 3.85 8.82 1.75
CA TYR A 181 5.18 8.86 1.15
C TYR A 181 5.14 9.42 -0.26
N SER A 182 6.09 10.31 -0.59
CA SER A 182 6.37 10.75 -1.97
C SER A 182 7.66 10.14 -2.50
N ALA A 183 7.73 9.94 -3.82
CA ALA A 183 8.93 9.47 -4.51
C ALA A 183 9.89 10.65 -4.70
N GLY A 184 10.79 10.86 -3.73
CA GLY A 184 11.56 12.11 -3.65
C GLY A 184 10.72 13.29 -3.19
N ASN A 185 11.33 14.47 -3.22
CA ASN A 185 10.64 15.74 -2.98
C ASN A 185 9.85 16.15 -4.24
N THR A 186 8.75 15.46 -4.50
CA THR A 186 7.86 15.64 -5.65
C THR A 186 6.39 15.58 -5.22
N ASP A 187 5.48 15.97 -6.12
CA ASP A 187 4.04 15.82 -5.98
C ASP A 187 3.51 14.44 -6.40
N LYS A 188 4.39 13.43 -6.47
CA LYS A 188 4.06 12.05 -6.81
C LYS A 188 4.22 11.14 -5.61
N THR A 189 3.19 10.35 -5.33
CA THR A 189 3.24 9.34 -4.27
C THR A 189 4.28 8.29 -4.58
N ALA A 190 4.93 7.73 -3.55
CA ALA A 190 5.73 6.53 -3.69
C ALA A 190 4.82 5.31 -3.72
N THR A 191 4.40 4.89 -4.92
CA THR A 191 3.54 3.71 -5.12
C THR A 191 4.30 2.41 -4.90
N ILE A 192 5.57 2.35 -5.30
CA ILE A 192 6.49 1.28 -4.90
C ILE A 192 7.75 1.93 -4.36
N SER A 193 8.28 1.39 -3.27
CA SER A 193 9.63 1.71 -2.81
C SER A 193 10.49 0.47 -2.71
N LEU A 194 11.76 0.60 -3.12
CA LEU A 194 12.70 -0.51 -3.19
C LEU A 194 13.89 -0.26 -2.26
N LEU A 195 14.39 -1.33 -1.66
CA LEU A 195 15.60 -1.27 -0.84
C LEU A 195 16.37 -2.60 -0.89
N ALA A 196 17.69 -2.53 -1.00
CA ALA A 196 18.59 -3.62 -0.64
C ALA A 196 19.03 -3.38 0.82
N PRO A 197 18.47 -4.10 1.80
CA PRO A 197 18.69 -3.83 3.22
C PRO A 197 20.17 -3.80 3.59
N ALA A 198 20.53 -2.94 4.54
CA ALA A 198 21.85 -2.97 5.14
C ALA A 198 21.99 -4.23 6.02
N PHE A 199 23.21 -4.74 6.16
CA PHE A 199 23.49 -5.85 7.08
C PHE A 199 24.42 -5.43 8.23
N ASP A 200 24.91 -4.19 8.21
CA ASP A 200 25.73 -3.58 9.24
C ASP A 200 25.48 -2.06 9.31
N GLU A 201 25.93 -1.43 10.39
CA GLU A 201 25.80 0.04 10.59
C GLU A 201 26.57 0.85 9.54
N ALA A 202 27.66 0.30 9.02
CA ALA A 202 28.48 0.93 8.00
C ALA A 202 27.79 0.97 6.61
N LYS A 203 26.67 0.25 6.46
CA LYS A 203 25.96 0.07 5.18
C LYS A 203 26.92 -0.46 4.11
N SER A 204 27.73 -1.45 4.48
CA SER A 204 28.69 -2.11 3.58
C SER A 204 27.97 -2.75 2.39
N ILE A 205 28.70 -2.90 1.27
CA ILE A 205 28.21 -3.56 0.06
C ILE A 205 28.97 -4.88 -0.11
N SER A 206 28.40 -5.97 0.41
CA SER A 206 28.83 -7.34 0.12
C SER A 206 28.41 -7.75 -1.29
N ASP A 207 28.91 -8.89 -1.79
CA ASP A 207 28.48 -9.44 -3.08
C ASP A 207 26.97 -9.74 -3.09
N GLN A 208 26.42 -10.18 -1.96
CA GLN A 208 25.01 -10.47 -1.78
C GLN A 208 24.17 -9.20 -1.83
N ARG A 209 24.57 -8.14 -1.12
CA ARG A 209 23.87 -6.86 -1.17
C ARG A 209 24.01 -6.20 -2.53
N LYS A 210 25.18 -6.32 -3.17
CA LYS A 210 25.42 -5.87 -4.55
C LYS A 210 24.47 -6.55 -5.54
N ARG A 211 24.31 -7.88 -5.45
CA ARG A 211 23.35 -8.63 -6.28
C ARG A 211 21.92 -8.15 -6.06
N ALA A 212 21.52 -7.89 -4.81
CA ALA A 212 20.21 -7.31 -4.51
C ALA A 212 20.03 -5.92 -5.14
N MET A 213 21.03 -5.03 -5.03
CA MET A 213 21.01 -3.70 -5.67
C MET A 213 20.93 -3.79 -7.20
N GLN A 214 21.65 -4.73 -7.83
CA GLN A 214 21.58 -4.96 -9.28
C GLN A 214 20.20 -5.47 -9.71
N LEU A 215 19.61 -6.40 -8.96
CA LEU A 215 18.24 -6.86 -9.19
C LEU A 215 17.24 -5.71 -9.03
N ILE A 216 17.39 -4.85 -8.03
CA ILE A 216 16.58 -3.62 -7.90
C ILE A 216 16.79 -2.70 -9.12
N GLY A 217 17.99 -2.64 -9.70
CA GLY A 217 18.22 -1.93 -10.96
C GLY A 217 17.38 -2.47 -12.12
N ILE A 218 17.10 -3.78 -12.15
CA ILE A 218 16.15 -4.39 -13.09
C ILE A 218 14.70 -4.03 -12.72
N LEU A 219 14.32 -4.13 -11.44
CA LEU A 219 12.98 -3.76 -10.98
C LEU A 219 12.65 -2.30 -11.25
N LYS A 220 13.64 -1.41 -11.15
CA LYS A 220 13.51 0.00 -11.49
C LYS A 220 12.99 0.19 -12.91
N GLN A 221 13.45 -0.61 -13.87
CA GLN A 221 12.99 -0.51 -15.26
C GLN A 221 11.48 -0.79 -15.38
N VAL A 222 10.98 -1.77 -14.59
CA VAL A 222 9.54 -2.05 -14.49
C VAL A 222 8.79 -0.85 -13.89
N GLY A 223 9.34 -0.26 -12.82
CA GLY A 223 8.75 0.94 -12.20
C GLY A 223 8.72 2.15 -13.13
N ASP A 224 9.82 2.41 -13.85
CA ASP A 224 9.93 3.51 -14.83
C ASP A 224 8.89 3.37 -15.96
N GLU A 225 8.58 2.14 -16.36
CA GLU A 225 7.59 1.84 -17.41
C GLU A 225 6.15 1.93 -16.90
N MET A 226 5.86 1.30 -15.75
CA MET A 226 4.48 1.11 -15.28
C MET A 226 3.96 2.25 -14.41
N ILE A 227 4.84 2.90 -13.63
CA ILE A 227 4.48 3.92 -12.64
C ILE A 227 5.49 5.10 -12.68
N PRO A 228 5.63 5.79 -13.84
CA PRO A 228 6.69 6.77 -14.06
C PRO A 228 6.69 7.91 -13.02
N GLY A 229 7.77 7.97 -12.23
CA GLY A 229 7.97 8.96 -11.17
C GLY A 229 7.31 8.63 -9.83
N HIS A 230 6.73 7.43 -9.67
CA HIS A 230 6.16 6.94 -8.40
C HIS A 230 7.01 5.83 -7.76
N LEU A 231 8.25 5.65 -8.24
CA LEU A 231 9.21 4.72 -7.68
C LEU A 231 10.15 5.44 -6.72
N GLY A 232 10.17 5.00 -5.47
CA GLY A 232 11.03 5.53 -4.43
C GLY A 232 12.06 4.53 -3.90
N ARG A 233 13.02 5.02 -3.13
CA ARG A 233 13.98 4.22 -2.37
C ARG A 233 13.63 4.33 -0.91
N TYR A 234 13.51 3.19 -0.24
CA TYR A 234 13.26 3.17 1.20
C TYR A 234 14.55 3.44 1.98
N ASP A 235 14.41 3.99 3.19
CA ASP A 235 15.54 4.31 4.06
C ASP A 235 16.32 3.04 4.44
N ASP A 236 17.65 3.10 4.33
CA ASP A 236 18.54 1.97 4.57
C ASP A 236 19.24 2.04 5.94
N THR A 237 18.64 2.73 6.92
CA THR A 237 19.13 2.70 8.30
C THR A 237 19.10 1.27 8.83
N TYR A 238 20.28 0.78 9.21
CA TYR A 238 20.44 -0.58 9.71
C TYR A 238 19.62 -0.82 10.99
N ALA A 239 18.89 -1.91 11.00
CA ALA A 239 18.11 -2.38 12.13
C ALA A 239 18.33 -3.88 12.33
N GLU A 240 19.29 -4.26 13.18
CA GLU A 240 19.62 -5.67 13.52
C GLU A 240 18.40 -6.53 13.88
N ARG A 241 17.34 -5.89 14.43
CA ARG A 241 16.10 -6.54 14.85
C ARG A 241 15.06 -6.76 13.74
N ALA A 242 15.29 -6.25 12.53
CA ALA A 242 14.40 -6.40 11.39
C ALA A 242 14.79 -7.59 10.52
N PHE A 243 13.80 -8.34 10.04
CA PHE A 243 14.06 -9.56 9.27
C PHE A 243 14.81 -9.28 7.96
N GLY A 244 14.52 -8.16 7.28
CA GLY A 244 15.22 -7.78 6.06
C GLY A 244 16.74 -7.72 6.25
N ASP A 245 17.18 -7.00 7.27
CA ASP A 245 18.58 -6.78 7.63
C ASP A 245 19.22 -8.03 8.22
N THR A 246 18.51 -8.75 9.11
CA THR A 246 18.99 -10.01 9.69
C THR A 246 19.25 -11.05 8.58
N LEU A 247 18.31 -11.22 7.65
CA LEU A 247 18.46 -12.16 6.54
C LEU A 247 19.56 -11.70 5.56
N ALA A 248 19.71 -10.40 5.33
CA ALA A 248 20.85 -9.87 4.57
C ALA A 248 22.19 -10.22 5.25
N GLY A 249 22.27 -10.09 6.58
CA GLY A 249 23.43 -10.49 7.39
C GLY A 249 23.70 -11.99 7.40
N MET A 250 22.69 -12.81 7.11
CA MET A 250 22.85 -14.26 6.89
C MET A 250 23.39 -14.61 5.49
N GLY A 251 23.71 -13.60 4.66
CA GLY A 251 24.23 -13.81 3.30
C GLY A 251 23.14 -14.01 2.26
N ILE A 252 21.90 -13.59 2.54
CA ILE A 252 20.80 -13.64 1.58
C ILE A 252 20.79 -12.33 0.79
N SER A 253 20.58 -12.38 -0.52
CA SER A 253 20.33 -11.17 -1.31
C SER A 253 18.90 -10.71 -1.09
N THR A 254 18.68 -9.98 0.00
CA THR A 254 17.36 -9.50 0.39
C THR A 254 16.98 -8.24 -0.38
N ILE A 255 15.72 -8.19 -0.85
CA ILE A 255 15.11 -7.05 -1.53
C ILE A 255 13.81 -6.73 -0.79
N LEU A 256 13.68 -5.50 -0.32
CA LEU A 256 12.45 -4.95 0.21
C LEU A 256 11.64 -4.31 -0.92
N ILE A 257 10.35 -4.63 -0.98
CA ILE A 257 9.35 -3.93 -1.81
C ILE A 257 8.26 -3.41 -0.88
N GLU A 258 8.09 -2.10 -0.85
CA GLU A 258 7.08 -1.38 -0.07
C GLU A 258 5.97 -0.87 -0.99
N SER A 259 4.74 -1.33 -0.79
CA SER A 259 3.58 -0.94 -1.60
C SER A 259 2.86 0.26 -0.99
N GLY A 260 2.92 1.40 -1.66
CA GLY A 260 2.29 2.65 -1.22
C GLY A 260 1.05 3.02 -2.05
N ALA A 261 0.63 4.27 -1.92
CA ALA A 261 -0.55 4.77 -2.63
C ALA A 261 -0.27 5.09 -4.11
N TYR A 262 -1.29 4.92 -4.93
CA TYR A 262 -1.41 5.53 -6.24
C TYR A 262 -2.70 6.37 -6.28
N PRO A 263 -2.71 7.56 -6.91
CA PRO A 263 -3.91 8.40 -6.94
C PRO A 263 -5.14 7.66 -7.46
N GLY A 264 -6.25 7.71 -6.71
CA GLY A 264 -7.51 7.04 -7.07
C GLY A 264 -7.54 5.51 -6.85
N ASP A 265 -6.53 4.91 -6.22
CA ASP A 265 -6.40 3.46 -6.04
C ASP A 265 -6.41 3.06 -4.56
N ILE A 266 -7.61 2.93 -4.00
CA ILE A 266 -7.83 2.67 -2.55
C ILE A 266 -7.25 1.34 -2.07
N ASN A 267 -7.36 0.30 -2.90
CA ASN A 267 -6.96 -1.05 -2.54
C ASN A 267 -5.58 -1.39 -3.11
N ARG A 268 -4.79 -0.38 -3.53
CA ARG A 268 -3.42 -0.53 -4.04
C ARG A 268 -3.32 -1.56 -5.20
N GLN A 269 -4.33 -1.63 -6.07
CA GLN A 269 -4.33 -2.56 -7.21
C GLN A 269 -3.27 -2.21 -8.26
N VAL A 270 -2.87 -0.94 -8.39
CA VAL A 270 -1.72 -0.53 -9.22
C VAL A 270 -0.44 -1.12 -8.63
N ALA A 271 -0.21 -0.95 -7.33
CA ALA A 271 0.96 -1.52 -6.66
C ALA A 271 0.97 -3.07 -6.72
N ARG A 272 -0.19 -3.73 -6.59
CA ARG A 272 -0.34 -5.19 -6.79
C ARG A 272 0.13 -5.63 -8.17
N LYS A 273 -0.31 -4.94 -9.24
CA LYS A 273 0.12 -5.25 -10.62
C LYS A 273 1.62 -5.03 -10.82
N VAL A 274 2.18 -3.96 -10.25
CA VAL A 274 3.62 -3.69 -10.33
C VAL A 274 4.43 -4.74 -9.57
N ASN A 275 3.96 -5.19 -8.41
CA ASN A 275 4.58 -6.31 -7.68
C ASN A 275 4.65 -7.56 -8.57
N LEU A 276 3.55 -7.99 -9.19
CA LEU A 276 3.55 -9.14 -10.11
C LEU A 276 4.58 -8.99 -11.23
N ALA A 277 4.63 -7.82 -11.86
CA ALA A 277 5.57 -7.54 -12.94
C ALA A 277 7.03 -7.56 -12.46
N MET A 278 7.31 -6.96 -11.30
CA MET A 278 8.64 -6.93 -10.70
C MET A 278 9.12 -8.33 -10.33
N LEU A 279 8.28 -9.13 -9.67
CA LEU A 279 8.61 -10.51 -9.28
C LEU A 279 8.86 -11.39 -10.51
N GLY A 280 8.01 -11.29 -11.53
CA GLY A 280 8.21 -12.00 -12.80
C GLY A 280 9.50 -11.58 -13.50
N ARG A 281 9.78 -10.27 -13.59
CA ARG A 281 11.01 -9.77 -14.21
C ARG A 281 12.27 -10.15 -13.42
N ALA A 282 12.19 -10.25 -12.10
CA ALA A 282 13.28 -10.75 -11.28
C ALA A 282 13.61 -12.21 -11.62
N ILE A 283 12.58 -13.07 -11.74
CA ILE A 283 12.73 -14.48 -12.16
C ILE A 283 13.46 -14.55 -13.51
N ASP A 284 12.99 -13.80 -14.52
CA ASP A 284 13.62 -13.74 -15.85
C ASP A 284 15.09 -13.31 -15.77
N SER A 285 15.38 -12.30 -14.94
CA SER A 285 16.72 -11.76 -14.76
C SER A 285 17.67 -12.73 -14.05
N LEU A 286 17.16 -13.52 -13.11
CA LEU A 286 17.94 -14.52 -12.39
C LEU A 286 18.38 -15.66 -13.32
N VAL A 287 17.47 -16.16 -14.16
CA VAL A 287 17.78 -17.21 -15.16
C VAL A 287 18.77 -16.68 -16.20
N THR A 288 18.48 -15.53 -16.80
CA THR A 288 19.31 -14.94 -17.86
C THR A 288 20.59 -14.27 -17.34
N LYS A 289 20.72 -14.14 -16.01
CA LYS A 289 21.77 -13.38 -15.30
C LYS A 289 21.90 -11.94 -15.79
N SER A 290 20.81 -11.35 -16.29
CA SER A 290 20.85 -10.00 -16.89
C SER A 290 21.19 -8.91 -15.87
N TYR A 291 20.85 -9.09 -14.59
CA TYR A 291 21.23 -8.17 -13.49
C TYR A 291 22.75 -7.98 -13.38
N GLN A 292 23.57 -8.98 -13.74
CA GLN A 292 25.03 -8.89 -13.66
C GLN A 292 25.62 -7.87 -14.62
N LYS A 293 24.86 -7.47 -15.66
CA LYS A 293 25.25 -6.46 -16.64
C LYS A 293 25.09 -5.03 -16.11
N LEU A 294 24.33 -4.84 -15.03
CA LEU A 294 24.12 -3.53 -14.43
C LEU A 294 25.20 -3.21 -13.41
N ASP A 295 25.65 -1.96 -13.38
CA ASP A 295 26.34 -1.41 -12.21
C ASP A 295 25.31 -0.99 -11.14
N LEU A 296 25.75 -0.21 -10.15
CA LEU A 296 24.88 0.25 -9.07
C LEU A 296 24.18 1.58 -9.36
N ALA A 297 24.47 2.23 -10.49
CA ALA A 297 23.91 3.54 -10.81
C ALA A 297 22.37 3.50 -10.93
N PRO A 298 21.73 2.48 -11.54
CA PRO A 298 20.27 2.37 -11.53
C PRO A 298 19.68 2.38 -10.12
N TYR A 299 20.22 1.58 -9.20
CA TYR A 299 19.75 1.55 -7.80
C TYR A 299 19.97 2.89 -7.09
N GLN A 300 21.14 3.51 -7.27
CA GLN A 300 21.50 4.78 -6.62
C GLN A 300 20.68 5.96 -7.16
N SER A 301 20.17 5.85 -8.40
CA SER A 301 19.34 6.88 -9.02
C SER A 301 17.88 6.89 -8.57
N ILE A 302 17.44 5.88 -7.80
CA ILE A 302 16.08 5.86 -7.26
C ILE A 302 15.98 6.95 -6.18
N PRO A 303 15.03 7.89 -6.29
CA PRO A 303 14.89 8.99 -5.35
C PRO A 303 14.54 8.48 -3.95
N MET A 304 15.16 9.02 -2.91
CA MET A 304 14.81 8.67 -1.52
C MET A 304 13.38 9.11 -1.22
N ASN A 305 12.62 8.29 -0.51
CA ASN A 305 11.28 8.67 -0.08
C ASN A 305 11.29 9.86 0.88
N GLU A 306 10.29 10.73 0.74
CA GLU A 306 9.96 11.72 1.78
C GLU A 306 8.71 11.25 2.52
N ARG A 307 8.79 11.24 3.85
CA ARG A 307 7.69 10.82 4.72
C ARG A 307 6.78 12.00 5.04
N ASN A 308 5.48 11.75 5.19
CA ASN A 308 4.47 12.77 5.52
C ASN A 308 4.43 13.93 4.49
N ALA A 309 4.75 13.61 3.23
CA ALA A 309 4.81 14.56 2.13
C ALA A 309 3.42 14.92 1.60
N PHE A 310 2.43 14.02 1.75
CA PHE A 310 1.05 14.23 1.28
C PHE A 310 0.09 14.53 2.43
N ARG A 311 -1.08 15.08 2.07
CA ARG A 311 -2.29 15.15 2.90
C ARG A 311 -3.47 14.56 2.14
N ASP A 312 -4.49 14.09 2.85
CA ASP A 312 -5.67 13.51 2.17
C ASP A 312 -6.57 14.57 1.60
N VAL A 313 -6.93 15.53 2.45
CA VAL A 313 -7.77 16.66 2.07
C VAL A 313 -7.09 17.93 2.50
N VAL A 314 -6.92 18.85 1.57
CA VAL A 314 -6.55 20.24 1.88
C VAL A 314 -7.68 21.18 1.49
N ILE A 315 -8.25 21.87 2.46
CA ILE A 315 -9.17 22.99 2.25
C ILE A 315 -8.33 24.26 2.31
N SER A 316 -8.10 24.91 1.17
CA SER A 316 -7.18 26.06 1.06
C SER A 316 -7.92 27.38 1.19
N ASP A 317 -7.29 28.43 1.71
CA ASP A 317 -7.84 29.79 1.76
C ASP A 317 -9.19 29.92 2.49
N LEU A 318 -9.44 29.09 3.50
CA LEU A 318 -10.70 29.11 4.23
C LEU A 318 -10.81 30.36 5.11
N ARG A 319 -11.89 31.13 4.92
CA ARG A 319 -12.16 32.30 5.77
C ARG A 319 -12.68 31.88 7.13
N VAL A 320 -12.02 32.34 8.19
CA VAL A 320 -12.47 32.15 9.58
C VAL A 320 -12.75 33.50 10.21
N VAL A 321 -13.87 33.58 10.92
CA VAL A 321 -14.27 34.75 11.71
C VAL A 321 -14.52 34.30 13.14
N ASP A 322 -13.65 34.70 14.07
CA ASP A 322 -13.78 34.43 15.50
C ASP A 322 -13.68 35.73 16.28
N LYS A 323 -14.80 36.13 16.90
CA LYS A 323 -14.97 37.43 17.56
C LYS A 323 -14.66 38.57 16.58
N GLU A 324 -13.63 39.38 16.85
CA GLU A 324 -13.20 40.51 16.02
C GLU A 324 -12.15 40.13 14.97
N HIS A 325 -11.60 38.91 15.06
CA HIS A 325 -10.52 38.48 14.17
C HIS A 325 -11.08 37.85 12.90
N ARG A 326 -10.46 38.21 11.77
CA ARG A 326 -10.75 37.65 10.44
C ARG A 326 -9.44 37.25 9.79
N TYR A 327 -9.35 36.01 9.34
CA TYR A 327 -8.15 35.47 8.71
C TYR A 327 -8.48 34.39 7.69
N LEU A 328 -7.53 34.11 6.80
CA LEU A 328 -7.55 32.97 5.90
C LEU A 328 -6.61 31.90 6.45
N VAL A 329 -6.95 30.63 6.24
CA VAL A 329 -6.13 29.51 6.68
C VAL A 329 -6.38 28.28 5.84
N ASP A 330 -5.36 27.43 5.69
CA ASP A 330 -5.54 26.10 5.12
C ASP A 330 -5.79 25.07 6.24
N LEU A 331 -6.61 24.06 5.93
CA LEU A 331 -6.86 22.92 6.81
C LEU A 331 -6.43 21.63 6.11
N ALA A 332 -5.63 20.81 6.79
CA ALA A 332 -5.37 19.42 6.40
C ALA A 332 -6.28 18.49 7.19
N LEU A 333 -6.95 17.57 6.50
CA LEU A 333 -7.69 16.48 7.10
C LEU A 333 -7.02 15.18 6.63
N ASP A 334 -6.58 14.37 7.58
CA ASP A 334 -6.01 13.06 7.29
C ASP A 334 -7.11 12.02 7.50
N LEU A 335 -7.55 11.48 6.37
CA LEU A 335 -8.52 10.41 6.21
C LEU A 335 -7.79 9.10 6.54
N ASP A 336 -7.52 8.89 7.82
CA ASP A 336 -6.96 7.62 8.29
C ASP A 336 -7.85 6.45 7.80
N LEU A 337 -7.22 5.38 7.31
CA LEU A 337 -7.84 4.32 6.47
C LEU A 337 -8.99 3.55 7.19
N PRO A 338 -9.78 2.68 6.50
CA PRO A 338 -11.23 2.39 6.69
C PRO A 338 -11.82 2.10 8.07
N GLU A 339 -11.02 1.97 9.12
CA GLU A 339 -11.44 1.68 10.49
C GLU A 339 -11.32 2.91 11.42
N ALA A 340 -10.76 4.02 10.93
CA ALA A 340 -10.67 5.25 11.70
C ALA A 340 -12.05 5.93 11.81
N GLN A 341 -12.75 5.66 12.91
CA GLN A 341 -14.08 6.22 13.19
C GLN A 341 -14.07 7.76 13.39
N GLN A 342 -12.90 8.39 13.48
CA GLN A 342 -12.77 9.82 13.82
C GLN A 342 -11.65 10.51 13.04
N VAL A 343 -11.96 10.95 11.82
CA VAL A 343 -11.10 11.88 11.06
C VAL A 343 -11.00 13.21 11.79
N GLN A 344 -9.78 13.73 11.93
CA GLN A 344 -9.49 14.99 12.61
C GLN A 344 -8.88 16.03 11.67
N ILE A 345 -8.93 17.29 12.09
CA ILE A 345 -8.12 18.36 11.51
C ILE A 345 -6.69 18.15 12.03
N ASP A 346 -5.81 17.65 11.18
CA ASP A 346 -4.41 17.36 11.52
C ASP A 346 -3.61 18.66 11.61
N GLU A 347 -3.66 19.45 10.54
CA GLU A 347 -2.87 20.66 10.41
C GLU A 347 -3.72 21.89 10.07
N ILE A 348 -3.28 23.04 10.58
CA ILE A 348 -3.85 24.36 10.36
C ILE A 348 -2.69 25.31 10.13
N GLY A 349 -2.68 26.01 9.01
CA GLY A 349 -1.58 26.92 8.65
C GLY A 349 -1.45 27.13 7.15
N ASP A 350 -0.22 27.37 6.70
CA ASP A 350 0.15 27.37 5.28
C ASP A 350 0.42 25.93 4.83
N LEU A 351 -0.44 25.41 3.96
CA LEU A 351 -0.35 24.07 3.39
C LEU A 351 -0.11 24.11 1.88
N SER A 352 0.37 25.24 1.37
CA SER A 352 0.78 25.39 -0.03
C SER A 352 1.93 24.46 -0.45
N PRO A 353 2.90 24.09 0.41
CA PRO A 353 3.99 23.19 0.01
C PRO A 353 3.59 21.71 -0.06
N PHE A 354 2.45 21.32 0.51
CA PHE A 354 2.05 19.92 0.63
C PHE A 354 1.14 19.49 -0.53
N PRO A 355 1.56 18.51 -1.34
CA PRO A 355 0.66 17.76 -2.20
C PRO A 355 -0.53 17.21 -1.42
N ALA A 356 -1.69 17.17 -2.07
CA ALA A 356 -2.90 16.63 -1.49
C ALA A 356 -3.59 15.71 -2.49
N PHE A 357 -4.17 14.62 -2.00
CA PHE A 357 -4.97 13.75 -2.85
C PHE A 357 -6.27 14.45 -3.31
N PHE A 358 -6.87 15.24 -2.41
CA PHE A 358 -7.96 16.14 -2.74
C PHE A 358 -7.70 17.56 -2.22
N ARG A 359 -7.81 18.56 -3.10
CA ARG A 359 -7.71 19.98 -2.73
C ARG A 359 -8.99 20.72 -3.07
N PHE A 360 -9.52 21.47 -2.11
CA PHE A 360 -10.67 22.34 -2.26
C PHE A 360 -10.28 23.80 -2.01
N ASP A 361 -10.44 24.66 -3.01
CA ASP A 361 -10.25 26.11 -2.86
C ASP A 361 -11.46 26.73 -2.15
N ALA A 362 -11.21 27.26 -0.95
CA ALA A 362 -12.19 27.84 -0.06
C ALA A 362 -12.11 29.38 0.02
N GLY A 363 -11.46 30.08 -0.92
CA GLY A 363 -11.23 31.53 -0.85
C GLY A 363 -12.49 32.40 -0.72
N GLN A 364 -13.62 31.89 -1.24
CA GLN A 364 -14.95 32.52 -1.14
C GLN A 364 -15.88 31.84 -0.13
N TRP A 365 -15.32 30.97 0.70
CA TRP A 365 -16.06 30.18 1.68
C TRP A 365 -15.66 30.58 3.09
N GLN A 366 -16.64 30.58 3.98
CA GLN A 366 -16.45 30.86 5.41
C GLN A 366 -16.74 29.63 6.25
N PHE A 367 -15.87 29.34 7.21
CA PHE A 367 -16.06 28.32 8.22
C PHE A 367 -17.33 28.58 9.04
N GLN A 368 -18.09 27.53 9.32
CA GLN A 368 -19.28 27.53 10.16
C GLN A 368 -19.24 26.32 11.10
N PRO A 369 -19.46 26.51 12.42
CA PRO A 369 -19.52 25.40 13.36
C PRO A 369 -20.70 24.47 13.07
N ALA A 370 -20.50 23.17 13.23
CA ALA A 370 -21.59 22.20 13.23
C ALA A 370 -22.37 22.24 14.56
N LYS A 371 -23.67 21.92 14.49
CA LYS A 371 -24.54 21.74 15.66
C LYS A 371 -24.76 20.25 15.93
N GLY A 372 -24.88 19.90 17.21
CA GLY A 372 -25.30 18.58 17.65
C GLY A 372 -26.82 18.42 17.67
N MET A 373 -27.28 17.20 17.44
CA MET A 373 -28.67 16.79 17.70
C MET A 373 -28.68 15.63 18.69
N LYS A 374 -29.42 15.78 19.78
CA LYS A 374 -29.63 14.68 20.74
C LYS A 374 -30.61 13.66 20.17
N LEU A 375 -30.29 12.39 20.32
CA LEU A 375 -31.16 11.27 19.98
C LEU A 375 -32.12 11.02 21.14
N GLU A 376 -33.40 11.33 20.93
CA GLU A 376 -34.47 11.14 21.92
C GLU A 376 -35.28 9.85 21.69
N GLY A 377 -35.06 9.18 20.56
CA GLY A 377 -35.70 7.92 20.19
C GLY A 377 -35.23 7.44 18.81
N PRO A 378 -35.75 6.28 18.32
CA PRO A 378 -35.36 5.73 17.04
C PRO A 378 -35.54 6.72 15.89
N LEU A 379 -34.49 6.91 15.11
CA LEU A 379 -34.40 7.85 14.00
C LEU A 379 -33.98 7.13 12.73
N PRO A 380 -34.93 6.81 11.83
CA PRO A 380 -34.61 6.39 10.49
C PRO A 380 -33.93 7.53 9.74
N LEU A 381 -32.64 7.37 9.46
CA LEU A 381 -31.80 8.39 8.83
C LEU A 381 -31.64 8.06 7.35
N THR A 382 -32.68 8.32 6.57
CA THR A 382 -32.62 8.24 5.11
C THR A 382 -31.73 9.34 4.54
N ARG A 383 -31.17 9.14 3.34
CA ARG A 383 -30.34 10.15 2.67
C ARG A 383 -31.02 11.54 2.60
N ASP A 384 -32.27 11.61 2.16
CA ASP A 384 -32.98 12.89 2.03
C ASP A 384 -33.18 13.59 3.37
N LYS A 385 -33.57 12.82 4.39
CA LYS A 385 -33.73 13.33 5.75
C LYS A 385 -32.40 13.81 6.31
N TYR A 386 -31.32 13.10 6.04
CA TYR A 386 -30.00 13.51 6.49
C TYR A 386 -29.52 14.79 5.80
N LEU A 387 -29.71 14.92 4.50
CA LEU A 387 -29.43 16.16 3.76
C LEU A 387 -30.23 17.35 4.30
N GLU A 388 -31.50 17.15 4.69
CA GLU A 388 -32.29 18.20 5.34
C GLU A 388 -31.67 18.63 6.69
N LEU A 389 -31.24 17.68 7.51
CA LEU A 389 -30.58 17.94 8.79
C LEU A 389 -29.24 18.66 8.61
N LEU A 390 -28.41 18.21 7.66
CA LEU A 390 -27.17 18.90 7.26
C LEU A 390 -27.48 20.33 6.78
N GLY A 391 -28.54 20.51 6.00
CA GLY A 391 -29.05 21.82 5.57
C GLY A 391 -29.42 22.75 6.74
N LYS A 392 -29.85 22.20 7.88
CA LYS A 392 -30.09 22.95 9.13
C LYS A 392 -28.83 23.20 9.97
N GLY A 393 -27.68 22.68 9.53
CA GLY A 393 -26.39 22.78 10.22
C GLY A 393 -26.16 21.70 11.27
N VAL A 394 -26.96 20.64 11.29
CA VAL A 394 -26.77 19.49 12.18
C VAL A 394 -25.68 18.62 11.58
N GLY A 395 -24.49 18.61 12.19
CA GLY A 395 -23.33 17.86 11.68
C GLY A 395 -23.07 16.54 12.40
N TYR A 396 -23.57 16.40 13.63
CA TYR A 396 -23.33 15.20 14.44
C TYR A 396 -24.51 14.90 15.37
N PHE A 397 -24.58 13.65 15.82
CA PHE A 397 -25.59 13.16 16.75
C PHE A 397 -24.98 12.87 18.12
N GLU A 398 -25.78 13.07 19.18
CA GLU A 398 -25.39 12.79 20.57
C GLU A 398 -26.37 11.76 21.17
N GLY A 399 -25.85 10.73 21.84
CA GLY A 399 -26.66 9.71 22.52
C GLY A 399 -26.35 8.28 22.09
N ASP A 400 -27.32 7.39 22.26
CA ASP A 400 -27.20 5.99 21.90
C ASP A 400 -27.24 5.81 20.37
N GLU A 401 -26.12 5.38 19.78
CA GLU A 401 -25.99 5.17 18.33
C GLU A 401 -26.97 4.11 17.80
N THR A 402 -27.41 3.16 18.64
CA THR A 402 -28.38 2.13 18.23
C THR A 402 -29.75 2.71 17.87
N LEU A 403 -30.02 3.97 18.26
CA LEU A 403 -31.23 4.68 17.86
C LEU A 403 -31.17 5.20 16.41
N LEU A 404 -30.01 5.20 15.75
CA LEU A 404 -29.88 5.59 14.35
C LEU A 404 -30.05 4.38 13.43
N GLU A 405 -31.11 4.36 12.62
CA GLU A 405 -31.18 3.42 11.50
C GLU A 405 -30.56 4.08 10.26
N LEU A 406 -29.28 3.79 10.01
CA LEU A 406 -28.53 4.36 8.90
C LEU A 406 -29.05 3.84 7.56
N LYS A 407 -29.69 4.72 6.78
CA LYS A 407 -30.18 4.47 5.41
C LYS A 407 -29.63 5.53 4.46
N THR A 408 -28.34 5.81 4.60
CA THR A 408 -27.58 6.80 3.83
C THR A 408 -26.16 6.30 3.60
N ASP A 409 -25.58 6.69 2.46
CA ASP A 409 -24.19 6.48 2.05
C ASP A 409 -23.26 7.65 2.40
N LEU A 410 -23.80 8.71 3.02
CA LEU A 410 -23.00 9.82 3.54
C LEU A 410 -22.42 9.45 4.91
N PRO A 411 -21.19 9.90 5.26
CA PRO A 411 -20.64 9.65 6.57
C PRO A 411 -21.47 10.33 7.65
N VAL A 412 -21.62 9.67 8.80
CA VAL A 412 -22.40 10.15 9.94
C VAL A 412 -21.50 10.20 11.16
N ALA A 413 -21.42 11.36 11.81
CA ALA A 413 -20.69 11.51 13.07
C ALA A 413 -21.62 11.33 14.27
N VAL A 414 -21.25 10.45 15.19
CA VAL A 414 -21.99 10.18 16.44
C VAL A 414 -21.03 10.31 17.62
N ASN A 415 -21.45 11.01 18.68
CA ASN A 415 -20.68 11.26 19.90
C ASN A 415 -19.24 11.74 19.64
N PRO A 416 -19.05 12.88 18.94
CA PRO A 416 -17.70 13.36 18.62
C PRO A 416 -16.89 13.64 19.89
N GLY A 417 -15.65 13.16 19.93
CA GLY A 417 -14.81 13.27 21.14
C GLY A 417 -14.49 14.71 21.56
N LYS A 418 -14.39 15.64 20.59
CA LYS A 418 -14.31 17.09 20.83
C LYS A 418 -15.38 17.80 20.02
N LEU A 419 -16.23 18.55 20.71
CA LEU A 419 -17.32 19.29 20.08
C LEU A 419 -16.80 20.36 19.11
N PRO A 420 -17.47 20.60 17.97
CA PRO A 420 -17.20 21.71 17.05
C PRO A 420 -17.15 23.06 17.79
N THR A 421 -16.18 23.92 17.44
CA THR A 421 -16.05 25.27 18.03
C THR A 421 -16.26 26.34 16.96
N LEU A 422 -16.31 27.62 17.35
CA LEU A 422 -16.49 28.75 16.43
C LEU A 422 -15.36 28.90 15.38
N ARG A 423 -14.23 28.21 15.60
CA ARG A 423 -13.09 28.15 14.67
C ARG A 423 -12.57 26.70 14.56
N PRO A 424 -11.82 26.37 13.50
CA PRO A 424 -11.14 25.08 13.43
C PRO A 424 -10.03 24.99 14.49
N LEU A 425 -9.85 23.80 15.08
CA LEU A 425 -8.78 23.48 16.03
C LEU A 425 -8.09 22.19 15.61
N ARG A 426 -6.77 22.11 15.83
CA ARG A 426 -6.02 20.86 15.61
C ARG A 426 -6.53 19.76 16.52
N ASN A 427 -6.51 18.52 16.04
CA ASN A 427 -6.99 17.33 16.74
C ASN A 427 -8.48 17.40 17.12
N GLN A 428 -9.26 18.20 16.40
CA GLN A 428 -10.71 18.25 16.49
C GLN A 428 -11.29 17.41 15.37
N GLN A 429 -12.39 16.70 15.63
CA GLN A 429 -13.04 15.91 14.59
C GLN A 429 -13.48 16.81 13.44
N ALA A 430 -13.27 16.34 12.20
CA ALA A 430 -13.59 17.07 10.98
C ALA A 430 -15.11 17.09 10.71
N VAL A 431 -15.83 17.82 11.55
CA VAL A 431 -17.29 18.01 11.51
C VAL A 431 -17.61 19.50 11.57
N PHE A 432 -17.80 20.11 10.42
CA PHE A 432 -18.10 21.55 10.28
C PHE A 432 -18.78 21.84 8.95
N PHE A 433 -19.12 23.10 8.70
CA PHE A 433 -19.73 23.54 7.45
C PHE A 433 -18.92 24.67 6.82
N LEU A 434 -19.03 24.79 5.50
CA LEU A 434 -18.56 25.93 4.75
C LEU A 434 -19.77 26.67 4.18
N LYS A 435 -19.77 27.99 4.26
CA LYS A 435 -20.79 28.85 3.63
C LYS A 435 -20.13 29.74 2.59
N HIS A 436 -20.58 29.63 1.35
CA HIS A 436 -20.13 30.48 0.27
C HIS A 436 -20.80 31.86 0.32
N GLU A 437 -20.19 32.87 -0.30
CA GLU A 437 -20.71 34.24 -0.39
C GLU A 437 -22.09 34.34 -1.07
N ASP A 438 -22.38 33.45 -2.02
CA ASP A 438 -23.68 33.36 -2.72
C ASP A 438 -24.75 32.54 -1.96
N GLY A 439 -24.43 32.04 -0.76
CA GLY A 439 -25.36 31.28 0.08
C GLY A 439 -25.29 29.76 -0.09
N ARG A 440 -24.51 29.22 -1.03
CA ARG A 440 -24.24 27.77 -1.10
C ARG A 440 -23.56 27.27 0.17
N ARG A 441 -23.74 25.97 0.45
CA ARG A 441 -23.20 25.32 1.66
C ARG A 441 -22.59 23.97 1.36
N ILE A 442 -21.46 23.71 2.00
CA ILE A 442 -20.82 22.40 2.03
C ILE A 442 -20.82 21.92 3.49
N ALA A 443 -21.14 20.65 3.71
CA ALA A 443 -20.87 19.99 4.97
C ALA A 443 -19.53 19.25 4.86
N VAL A 444 -18.68 19.36 5.89
CA VAL A 444 -17.48 18.54 6.04
C VAL A 444 -17.76 17.60 7.19
N ILE A 445 -17.97 16.31 6.90
CA ILE A 445 -18.34 15.29 7.90
C ILE A 445 -17.34 14.14 7.78
N GLN A 446 -16.57 13.91 8.85
CA GLN A 446 -15.47 12.94 8.89
C GLN A 446 -14.52 13.09 7.68
N GLY A 447 -14.19 14.33 7.34
CA GLY A 447 -13.29 14.67 6.23
C GLY A 447 -13.86 14.53 4.82
N ILE A 448 -15.13 14.13 4.69
CA ILE A 448 -15.84 14.14 3.41
C ILE A 448 -16.61 15.44 3.26
N LEU A 449 -16.35 16.15 2.17
CA LEU A 449 -17.05 17.33 1.72
C LEU A 449 -18.30 16.92 0.94
N VAL A 450 -19.46 17.40 1.37
CA VAL A 450 -20.77 17.17 0.74
C VAL A 450 -21.35 18.51 0.33
N ASP A 451 -21.56 18.73 -0.96
CA ASP A 451 -22.30 19.87 -1.47
C ASP A 451 -23.79 19.70 -1.15
N LEU A 452 -24.34 20.58 -0.33
CA LEU A 452 -25.72 20.49 0.16
C LEU A 452 -26.77 20.91 -0.88
N THR A 453 -26.36 21.55 -1.98
CA THR A 453 -27.28 21.89 -3.08
C THR A 453 -27.52 20.67 -3.97
N SER A 454 -26.47 19.96 -4.34
CA SER A 454 -26.56 18.77 -5.19
C SER A 454 -26.72 17.47 -4.40
N GLY A 455 -26.41 17.49 -3.11
CA GLY A 455 -26.30 16.30 -2.26
C GLY A 455 -25.11 15.41 -2.62
N LYS A 456 -24.17 15.84 -3.47
CA LYS A 456 -23.04 15.01 -3.92
C LYS A 456 -21.84 15.15 -2.99
N ARG A 457 -21.09 14.05 -2.82
CA ARG A 457 -19.75 14.07 -2.24
C ARG A 457 -18.78 14.72 -3.23
N LEU A 458 -17.93 15.61 -2.75
CA LEU A 458 -16.90 16.29 -3.55
C LEU A 458 -15.58 15.52 -3.52
N ASN A 459 -15.33 14.79 -2.43
CA ASN A 459 -14.22 13.87 -2.27
C ASN A 459 -14.69 12.53 -1.70
N GLN A 460 -13.77 11.60 -1.58
CA GLN A 460 -13.97 10.28 -0.98
C GLN A 460 -12.72 9.91 -0.18
N TYR A 461 -12.78 8.88 0.65
CA TYR A 461 -11.60 8.35 1.37
C TYR A 461 -10.46 7.89 0.43
N SER A 462 -10.74 7.84 -0.89
CA SER A 462 -9.88 7.36 -1.96
C SER A 462 -9.59 8.33 -3.10
N THR A 463 -10.02 9.60 -3.00
CA THR A 463 -9.61 10.65 -3.95
C THR A 463 -8.20 11.04 -3.67
#